data_AF-A0A450TJ63-F1
#
_entry.id   AF-A0A450TJ63-F1
#
_cell.length_a   1.000
_cell.length_b   1.000
_cell.length_c   1.000
_cell.angle_alpha   90.00
_cell.angle_beta   90.00
_cell.angle_gamma   90.00
#
_symmetry.space_group_name_H-M   'P 1'
#
loop_
_entity.id
_entity.type
_entity.pdbx_description
1 polymer ?
#
loop_
_entity_poly.entity_id
_entity_poly.type
_entity_poly.pdbx_seq_one_letter_code
_entity_poly.pdbx_strand_id
1 'polypeptide(L)'
;MTTMTSERVRITTRVPARVQDTLEIAAAMLGATVNQFMIQSALREAERIIEREQMIRLSARDAERFFQALENPAPPNTRLKTALKRYEDARLDDQGTTFDWRPRPKRV
;
A
#
# COMPACT_ATOMS: atom_id res chain seq x y z
N MET A 1 5.86 -33.26 -10.96
CA MET A 1 6.36 -31.87 -10.95
C MET A 1 5.46 -31.05 -11.84
N THR A 2 4.54 -30.27 -11.25
CA THR A 2 3.60 -29.42 -11.99
C THR A 2 4.35 -28.21 -12.51
N THR A 3 4.49 -28.09 -13.83
CA THR A 3 5.08 -26.91 -14.47
C THR A 3 4.11 -25.74 -14.31
N MET A 4 4.45 -24.77 -13.45
CA MET A 4 3.74 -23.49 -13.41
C MET A 4 3.95 -22.77 -14.74
N THR A 5 2.92 -22.76 -15.58
CA THR A 5 2.88 -21.99 -16.81
C THR A 5 2.94 -20.51 -16.43
N SER A 6 4.08 -19.86 -16.68
CA SER A 6 4.23 -18.42 -16.44
C SER A 6 3.40 -17.68 -17.49
N GLU A 7 2.26 -17.15 -17.06
CA GLU A 7 1.43 -16.27 -17.89
C GLU A 7 2.23 -15.01 -18.26
N ARG A 8 2.42 -14.78 -19.56
CA ARG A 8 3.15 -13.61 -20.08
C ARG A 8 2.14 -12.52 -20.44
N VAL A 9 2.25 -11.38 -19.77
CA VAL A 9 1.43 -10.19 -20.05
C VAL A 9 2.26 -9.16 -20.82
N ARG A 10 1.64 -8.50 -21.82
CA ARG A 10 2.27 -7.46 -22.62
C ARG A 10 1.93 -6.08 -22.06
N ILE A 11 2.95 -5.26 -21.84
CA ILE A 11 2.82 -3.84 -21.47
C ILE A 11 3.15 -3.00 -22.71
N THR A 12 2.30 -2.04 -23.07
CA THR A 12 2.55 -1.14 -24.19
C THR A 12 2.22 0.29 -23.80
N THR A 13 3.12 1.22 -24.13
CA THR A 13 2.99 2.64 -23.80
C THR A 13 3.47 3.47 -24.99
N ARG A 14 2.74 4.55 -25.29
CA ARG A 14 3.18 5.56 -26.26
C ARG A 14 4.01 6.62 -25.54
N VAL A 15 5.18 6.93 -26.07
CA VAL A 15 6.07 7.96 -25.52
C VAL A 15 6.43 8.98 -26.60
N PRO A 16 6.64 10.26 -26.23
CA PRO A 16 7.21 11.25 -27.15
C PRO A 16 8.63 10.86 -27.59
N ALA A 17 9.03 11.26 -28.80
CA ALA A 17 10.36 10.94 -29.36
C ALA A 17 11.51 11.30 -28.41
N ARG A 18 11.48 12.51 -27.82
CA ARG A 18 12.50 12.95 -26.84
C ARG A 18 12.69 11.99 -25.65
N VAL A 19 11.61 11.32 -25.23
CA VAL A 19 11.64 10.37 -24.12
C VAL A 19 12.28 9.08 -24.59
N GLN A 20 11.91 8.60 -25.78
CA GLN A 20 12.54 7.45 -26.41
C GLN A 20 14.05 7.64 -26.55
N ASP A 21 14.51 8.79 -27.08
CA ASP A 21 15.94 9.09 -27.25
C ASP A 21 16.71 8.98 -25.92
N THR A 22 16.13 9.51 -24.85
CA THR A 22 16.71 9.46 -23.50
C THR A 22 16.80 8.01 -22.99
N LEU A 23 15.74 7.21 -23.21
CA LEU A 23 15.70 5.81 -22.80
C LEU A 23 16.70 4.97 -23.61
N GLU A 24 16.89 5.27 -24.89
CA GLU A 24 17.88 4.61 -25.75
C GLU A 24 19.31 4.87 -25.27
N ILE A 25 19.64 6.12 -24.95
CA ILE A 25 20.95 6.48 -24.40
C ILE A 25 21.19 5.74 -23.08
N ALA A 26 20.23 5.75 -22.16
CA ALA A 26 20.36 5.08 -20.86
C ALA A 26 20.48 3.56 -21.00
N ALA A 27 19.70 2.95 -21.90
CA ALA A 27 19.77 1.51 -22.17
C ALA A 27 21.13 1.12 -22.78
N ALA A 28 21.65 1.93 -23.72
CA ALA A 28 22.96 1.73 -24.32
C ALA A 28 24.10 1.79 -23.29
N MET A 29 24.05 2.73 -22.33
CA MET A 29 25.03 2.82 -21.24
C MET A 29 25.07 1.56 -20.36
N LEU A 30 23.93 0.87 -20.23
CA LEU A 30 23.80 -0.35 -19.43
C LEU A 30 23.96 -1.64 -20.25
N GLY A 31 24.24 -1.53 -21.55
CA GLY A 31 24.32 -2.69 -22.45
C GLY A 31 23.01 -3.47 -22.58
N ALA A 32 21.87 -2.80 -22.37
CA ALA A 32 20.54 -3.41 -22.38
C ALA A 32 19.70 -2.90 -23.56
N THR A 33 18.66 -3.66 -23.92
CA THR A 33 17.62 -3.14 -24.83
C THR A 33 16.74 -2.12 -24.11
N VAL A 34 16.11 -1.21 -24.85
CA VAL A 34 15.17 -0.21 -24.29
C VAL A 34 14.06 -0.89 -23.49
N ASN A 35 13.48 -1.98 -24.01
CA ASN A 35 12.44 -2.74 -23.31
C ASN A 35 12.94 -3.32 -21.99
N GLN A 36 14.14 -3.91 -21.98
CA GLN A 36 14.73 -4.46 -20.76
C GLN A 36 15.00 -3.36 -19.73
N PHE A 37 15.57 -2.24 -20.17
CA PHE A 37 15.82 -1.07 -19.31
C PHE A 37 14.52 -0.54 -18.70
N MET A 38 13.46 -0.41 -19.50
CA MET A 38 12.16 0.06 -19.03
C MET A 38 11.57 -0.87 -17.96
N ILE A 39 11.54 -2.19 -18.21
CA ILE A 39 10.98 -3.15 -17.26
C ILE A 39 11.78 -3.16 -15.96
N GLN A 40 13.11 -3.20 -16.04
CA GLN A 40 13.97 -3.19 -14.85
C GLN A 40 13.81 -1.90 -14.05
N SER A 41 13.74 -0.75 -14.72
CA SER A 41 13.60 0.54 -14.05
C SER A 41 12.21 0.72 -13.42
N ALA A 42 11.16 0.31 -14.13
CA ALA A 42 9.80 0.32 -13.60
C ALA A 42 9.65 -0.61 -12.40
N LEU A 43 10.24 -1.80 -12.44
CA LEU A 43 10.20 -2.76 -11.33
C LEU A 43 10.90 -2.19 -10.08
N ARG A 44 12.13 -1.69 -10.22
CA ARG A 44 12.87 -1.09 -9.09
C ARG A 44 12.09 0.06 -8.46
N GLU A 45 11.48 0.91 -9.27
CA GLU A 45 10.72 2.05 -8.76
C GLU A 45 9.42 1.60 -8.09
N ALA A 46 8.74 0.60 -8.65
CA ALA A 46 7.55 0.01 -8.03
C ALA A 46 7.87 -0.61 -6.67
N GLU A 47 8.95 -1.40 -6.57
CA GLU A 47 9.42 -1.99 -5.31
C GLU A 47 9.75 -0.90 -4.28
N ARG A 48 10.46 0.16 -4.70
CA ARG A 48 10.80 1.29 -3.83
C ARG A 48 9.56 2.02 -3.30
N ILE A 49 8.54 2.21 -4.13
CA ILE A 49 7.28 2.84 -3.72
C ILE A 49 6.52 1.94 -2.74
N ILE A 50 6.40 0.64 -3.04
CA ILE A 50 5.73 -0.33 -2.17
C ILE A 50 6.41 -0.37 -0.81
N GLU A 51 7.73 -0.50 -0.79
CA GLU A 51 8.50 -0.53 0.45
C GLU A 51 8.32 0.77 1.25
N ARG A 52 8.34 1.93 0.58
CA ARG A 52 8.15 3.22 1.22
C ARG A 52 6.78 3.35 1.89
N GLU A 53 5.72 2.88 1.24
CA GLU A 53 4.35 2.97 1.78
C GLU A 53 4.09 1.92 2.89
N GLN A 54 4.74 0.76 2.84
CA GLN A 54 4.57 -0.29 3.83
C GLN A 54 5.48 -0.11 5.06
N MET A 55 6.59 0.63 4.95
CA MET A 55 7.57 0.77 6.02
C MET A 55 7.32 2.02 6.87
N ILE A 56 6.94 1.80 8.13
CA ILE A 56 6.89 2.87 9.15
C ILE A 56 8.30 3.08 9.69
N ARG A 57 8.95 4.17 9.28
CA ARG A 57 10.25 4.59 9.84
C ARG A 57 10.01 5.41 11.11
N LEU A 58 10.38 4.84 12.26
CA LEU A 58 10.31 5.51 13.57
C LEU A 58 11.66 6.15 13.90
N SER A 59 11.63 7.33 14.53
CA SER A 59 12.83 7.86 15.20
C SER A 59 13.18 6.99 16.41
N ALA A 60 14.41 7.08 16.93
CA ALA A 60 14.79 6.32 18.13
C ALA A 60 13.83 6.56 19.32
N ARG A 61 13.38 7.81 19.49
CA ARG A 61 12.41 8.20 20.53
C ARG A 61 11.03 7.58 20.29
N ASP A 62 10.58 7.54 19.04
CA ASP A 62 9.25 6.98 18.72
C ASP A 62 9.28 5.45 18.78
N ALA A 63 10.41 4.83 18.42
CA ALA A 63 10.64 3.41 18.59
C ALA A 63 10.60 3.01 20.07
N GLU A 64 11.28 3.75 20.95
CA GLU A 64 11.23 3.51 22.40
C GLU A 64 9.80 3.60 22.94
N ARG A 65 9.04 4.64 22.54
CA ARG A 65 7.62 4.77 22.91
C ARG A 65 6.76 3.62 22.39
N PHE A 66 7.03 3.18 21.16
CA PHE A 66 6.33 2.07 20.55
C PHE A 66 6.61 0.76 21.31
N PHE A 67 7.87 0.49 21.67
CA PHE A 67 8.24 -0.67 22.49
C PHE A 67 7.62 -0.61 23.88
N GLN A 68 7.65 0.55 24.55
CA GLN A 68 7.00 0.73 25.85
C GLN A 68 5.49 0.45 25.78
N ALA A 69 4.82 0.85 24.69
CA ALA A 69 3.40 0.58 24.48
C ALA A 69 3.10 -0.91 24.19
N LEU A 70 4.03 -1.65 23.58
CA LEU A 70 3.92 -3.09 23.36
C LEU A 70 4.14 -3.89 24.66
N GLU A 71 5.14 -3.51 25.44
CA GLU A 71 5.46 -4.18 26.71
C GLU A 71 4.42 -3.89 27.80
N ASN A 72 3.90 -2.66 27.83
CA ASN A 72 2.93 -2.20 28.82
C ASN A 72 1.67 -1.67 28.13
N PRO A 73 0.79 -2.55 27.62
CA PRO A 73 -0.41 -2.12 26.92
C PRO A 73 -1.35 -1.39 27.88
N ALA A 74 -1.66 -0.14 27.57
CA ALA A 74 -2.62 0.65 28.33
C ALA A 74 -4.04 0.06 28.20
N PRO A 75 -4.87 0.13 29.26
CA PRO A 75 -6.24 -0.36 29.18
C PRO A 75 -7.06 0.44 28.14
N PRO A 76 -8.03 -0.20 27.45
CA PRO A 76 -8.85 0.46 26.43
C PRO A 76 -9.57 1.68 27.00
N ASN A 77 -9.42 2.83 26.35
CA ASN A 77 -10.10 4.05 26.77
C ASN A 77 -11.63 3.97 26.55
N THR A 78 -12.40 4.81 27.25
CA THR A 78 -13.88 4.80 27.19
C THR A 78 -14.42 5.07 25.78
N ARG A 79 -13.71 5.90 25.00
CA ARG A 79 -14.04 6.20 23.60
C ARG A 79 -13.86 4.98 22.68
N LEU A 80 -12.81 4.19 22.88
CA LEU A 80 -12.49 2.98 22.14
C LEU A 80 -13.53 1.89 22.44
N LYS A 81 -13.90 1.73 23.71
CA LYS A 81 -14.99 0.83 24.13
C LYS A 81 -16.33 1.22 23.47
N THR A 82 -16.64 2.51 23.43
CA THR A 82 -17.86 3.02 22.78
C THR A 82 -17.82 2.82 21.26
N ALA A 83 -16.66 3.01 20.62
CA ALA A 83 -16.49 2.78 19.20
C ALA A 83 -16.62 1.30 18.83
N LEU A 84 -16.05 0.41 19.66
CA LEU A 84 -16.18 -1.04 19.49
C LEU A 84 -17.64 -1.47 19.58
N LYS A 85 -18.39 -1.01 20.60
CA LYS A 85 -19.82 -1.31 20.73
C LYS A 85 -20.62 -0.87 19.49
N ARG A 86 -20.35 0.34 18.97
CA ARG A 86 -21.00 0.82 17.73
C ARG A 86 -20.66 -0.03 16.51
N TYR A 87 -19.44 -0.54 16.43
CA TYR A 87 -19.04 -1.43 15.34
C TYR A 87 -19.74 -2.78 15.46
N GLU A 88 -19.83 -3.35 16.66
CA GLU A 88 -20.57 -4.59 16.92
C GLU A 88 -22.05 -4.45 16.58
N ASP A 89 -22.70 -3.37 17.02
CA ASP A 89 -24.09 -3.05 16.69
C ASP A 89 -24.28 -2.99 15.16
N ALA A 90 -23.40 -2.31 14.43
CA ALA A 90 -23.46 -2.21 12.96
C ALA A 90 -23.14 -3.53 12.23
N ARG A 91 -22.27 -4.38 12.79
CA ARG A 91 -21.91 -5.68 12.20
C ARG A 91 -23.03 -6.72 12.37
N LEU A 92 -23.88 -6.55 13.39
CA LEU A 92 -25.05 -7.39 13.62
C LEU A 92 -26.17 -7.10 12.61
N ASP A 93 -26.21 -5.89 12.03
CA ASP A 93 -27.18 -5.51 10.99
C ASP A 93 -26.90 -6.20 9.62
N ASP A 94 -25.67 -6.67 9.37
CA ASP A 94 -25.27 -7.29 8.10
C ASP A 94 -25.80 -8.73 7.89
N GLN A 95 -26.31 -9.41 8.94
CA GLN A 95 -26.87 -10.77 8.81
C GLN A 95 -28.37 -10.78 8.39
N GLY A 96 -28.72 -9.94 7.42
CA GLY A 96 -30.02 -9.98 6.75
C GLY A 96 -30.92 -8.75 6.89
N THR A 97 -30.40 -7.59 7.29
CA THR A 97 -31.18 -6.34 7.31
C THR A 97 -30.70 -5.34 6.27
N THR A 98 -31.64 -4.64 5.64
CA THR A 98 -31.37 -3.53 4.73
C THR A 98 -30.63 -2.44 5.50
N PHE A 99 -29.39 -2.15 5.10
CA PHE A 99 -28.53 -1.09 5.64
C PHE A 99 -29.28 0.25 5.84
N ASP A 100 -29.76 0.54 7.05
CA ASP A 100 -30.40 1.82 7.43
C ASP A 100 -29.33 2.80 7.92
N TRP A 101 -28.60 3.40 6.98
CA TRP A 101 -27.61 4.40 7.30
C TRP A 101 -28.25 5.67 7.86
N ARG A 102 -27.90 6.01 9.11
CA ARG A 102 -28.29 7.29 9.73
C ARG A 102 -27.07 8.20 9.89
N PRO A 103 -27.12 9.43 9.37
CA PRO A 103 -26.00 10.37 9.48
C PRO A 103 -25.73 10.71 10.95
N ARG A 104 -24.45 10.75 11.34
CA ARG A 104 -24.06 11.17 12.69
C ARG A 104 -24.44 12.64 12.91
N PRO A 105 -25.11 13.00 14.01
CA PRO A 105 -25.43 14.39 14.30
C PRO A 105 -24.14 15.20 14.48
N LYS A 106 -24.11 16.41 13.88
CA LYS A 106 -22.99 17.34 14.02
C LYS A 106 -22.76 17.61 15.50
N ARG A 107 -21.52 17.41 15.97
CA ARG A 107 -21.09 17.90 17.28
C ARG A 107 -21.14 19.42 17.24
N VAL A 108 -22.08 20.01 17.98
CA VAL A 108 -22.10 21.44 18.36
C VAL A 108 -21.14 21.61 19.53
#